data_AF-A0A1Y6CGI0-F1
#
_entry.id   AF-A0A1Y6CGI0-F1
#
_cell.length_a   1.000
_cell.length_b   1.000
_cell.length_c   1.000
_cell.angle_alpha   90.00
_cell.angle_beta   90.00
_cell.angle_gamma   90.00
#
_symmetry.space_group_name_H-M   'P 1'
#
loop_
_entity.id
_entity.type
_entity.pdbx_description
1 polymer ?
#
loop_
_entity_poly.entity_id
_entity_poly.type
_entity_poly.pdbx_seq_one_letter_code
_entity_poly.pdbx_strand_id
1 'polypeptide(L)'
;MPAIKAVVIGLGAVILAMTGLVIWGLMRQGQSLSEKVNFADTAVAVPAGCSLAAVEPGKDALLILRLDGPLERGCQQAVLVDGGSGKVVGRIRLKAE
;
A
#
# COMPACT_ATOMS: atom_id res chain seq x y z
N MET A 1 2.15 53.75 23.43
CA MET A 1 2.08 52.46 24.18
C MET A 1 1.03 51.46 23.68
N PRO A 2 -0.16 51.83 23.13
CA PRO A 2 -1.12 50.83 22.65
C PRO A 2 -0.73 50.18 21.30
N ALA A 3 0.01 50.89 20.45
CA ALA A 3 0.45 50.38 19.14
C ALA A 3 1.37 49.14 19.26
N ILE A 4 2.28 49.13 20.23
CA ILE A 4 3.20 48.00 20.44
C ILE A 4 2.45 46.74 20.91
N LYS A 5 1.43 46.89 21.77
CA LYS A 5 0.62 45.75 22.23
C LYS A 5 -0.17 45.11 21.09
N ALA A 6 -0.72 45.91 20.18
CA ALA A 6 -1.45 45.40 19.01
C ALA A 6 -0.54 44.57 18.08
N VAL A 7 0.69 45.03 17.86
CA VAL A 7 1.69 44.31 17.05
C VAL A 7 2.06 42.97 17.69
N VAL A 8 2.25 42.91 19.00
CA VAL A 8 2.59 41.66 19.71
C VAL A 8 1.45 40.64 19.65
N ILE A 9 0.20 41.09 19.81
CA ILE A 9 -0.97 40.20 19.71
C ILE A 9 -1.11 39.67 18.27
N GLY A 10 -0.91 40.51 17.26
CA GLY A 10 -0.91 40.10 15.86
C GLY A 10 0.17 39.07 15.56
N LEU A 11 1.40 39.29 16.06
CA LEU A 11 2.51 38.35 15.88
C LEU A 11 2.23 37.00 16.54
N GLY A 12 1.67 37.01 17.76
CA GLY A 12 1.30 35.79 18.47
C GLY A 12 0.25 34.95 17.72
N ALA A 13 -0.75 35.62 17.14
CA ALA A 13 -1.77 34.93 16.33
C ALA A 13 -1.17 34.26 15.08
N VAL A 14 -0.22 34.92 14.41
CA VAL A 14 0.47 34.37 13.24
C VAL A 14 1.30 33.14 13.60
N ILE A 15 2.01 33.17 14.72
CA ILE A 15 2.82 32.03 15.19
C ILE A 15 1.90 30.83 15.46
N LEU A 16 0.80 31.02 16.19
CA LEU A 16 -0.15 29.95 16.48
C LEU A 16 -0.77 29.36 15.20
N ALA A 17 -1.10 30.19 14.22
CA ALA A 17 -1.61 29.72 12.93
C ALA A 17 -0.58 28.87 12.18
N MET A 18 0.68 29.31 12.13
CA MET A 18 1.79 28.58 11.51
C MET A 18 2.05 27.24 12.20
N THR A 19 2.13 27.23 13.53
CA THR A 19 2.35 25.99 14.30
C THR A 19 1.19 25.01 14.11
N GLY A 20 -0.05 25.51 14.08
CA GLY A 20 -1.24 24.70 13.79
C GLY A 20 -1.18 24.03 12.43
N LEU A 21 -0.79 24.77 11.38
CA LEU A 21 -0.60 24.24 10.02
C LEU A 21 0.48 23.16 9.97
N VAL A 22 1.61 23.36 10.66
CA VAL A 22 2.70 22.39 10.72
C VAL A 22 2.26 21.09 11.40
N ILE A 23 1.58 21.18 12.55
CA ILE A 23 1.05 20.00 13.26
C ILE A 23 0.04 19.25 12.39
N TRP A 24 -0.86 19.98 11.72
CA TRP A 24 -1.84 19.37 10.82
C TRP A 24 -1.18 18.66 9.63
N GLY A 25 -0.14 19.27 9.04
CA GLY A 25 0.67 18.66 7.99
C GLY A 25 1.35 17.38 8.43
N LEU A 26 1.99 17.40 9.61
CA LEU A 26 2.65 16.23 10.22
C LEU A 26 1.67 15.09 10.51
N MET A 27 0.48 15.38 11.04
CA MET A 27 -0.55 14.34 11.26
C MET A 27 -0.99 13.69 9.95
N ARG A 28 -1.21 14.50 8.90
CA ARG A 28 -1.64 14.00 7.59
C ARG A 28 -0.55 13.14 6.93
N GLN A 29 0.71 13.53 7.10
CA GLN A 29 1.86 12.79 6.56
C GLN A 29 2.15 11.53 7.37
N GLY A 30 1.95 11.55 8.69
CA GLY A 30 2.07 10.36 9.55
C GLY A 30 1.06 9.28 9.17
N GLN A 31 -0.18 9.66 8.84
CA GLN A 31 -1.19 8.71 8.36
C GLN A 31 -0.80 8.09 7.01
N SER A 32 -0.26 8.87 6.07
CA SER A 32 0.16 8.34 4.77
C SER A 32 1.43 7.46 4.84
N LEU A 33 2.32 7.71 5.82
CA LEU A 33 3.43 6.79 6.10
C LEU A 33 2.97 5.53 6.82
N SER A 34 2.03 5.62 7.76
CA SER A 34 1.48 4.46 8.46
C SER A 34 0.66 3.55 7.54
N GLU A 35 0.05 4.10 6.51
CA GLU A 35 -0.64 3.34 5.45
C GLU A 35 0.35 2.67 4.48
N LYS A 36 1.55 3.24 4.31
CA LYS A 36 2.59 2.75 3.38
C LYS A 36 3.44 1.58 3.90
N VAL A 37 3.36 1.21 5.17
CA VAL A 37 4.20 0.17 5.78
C VAL A 37 3.37 -0.91 6.46
N ASN A 38 2.32 -1.39 5.78
CA ASN A 38 1.74 -2.70 6.06
C ASN A 38 2.15 -3.65 4.94
N PHE A 39 3.35 -4.23 5.06
CA PHE A 39 3.68 -5.40 4.25
C PHE A 39 2.80 -6.56 4.75
N ALA A 40 1.70 -6.80 4.06
CA ALA A 40 0.79 -7.88 4.41
C ALA A 40 1.46 -9.23 4.09
N ASP A 41 1.81 -9.99 5.13
CA ASP A 41 2.33 -11.35 4.97
C ASP A 41 1.20 -12.27 4.52
N THR A 42 1.40 -12.96 3.40
CA THR A 42 0.34 -13.73 2.73
C THR A 42 0.84 -15.11 2.35
N ALA A 43 0.23 -16.14 2.95
CA ALA A 43 0.43 -17.52 2.55
C ALA A 43 -0.42 -17.85 1.32
N VAL A 44 0.20 -17.98 0.15
CA VAL A 44 -0.47 -18.45 -1.07
C VAL A 44 -0.32 -19.97 -1.17
N ALA A 45 -1.45 -20.68 -1.20
CA ALA A 45 -1.46 -22.13 -1.39
C ALA A 45 -1.07 -22.47 -2.84
N VAL A 46 0.19 -22.87 -3.03
CA VAL A 46 0.75 -23.34 -4.31
C VAL A 46 0.62 -24.87 -4.40
N PRO A 47 0.17 -25.44 -5.53
CA PRO A 47 0.08 -26.88 -5.67
C PRO A 47 1.47 -27.55 -5.60
N ALA A 48 1.53 -28.77 -5.08
CA ALA A 48 2.79 -29.49 -4.89
C ALA A 48 3.54 -29.70 -6.23
N GLY A 49 4.79 -29.25 -6.27
CA GLY A 49 5.64 -29.33 -7.46
C GLY A 49 5.45 -28.20 -8.47
N CYS A 50 4.67 -27.15 -8.12
CA CYS A 50 4.67 -25.90 -8.85
C CYS A 50 5.63 -24.91 -8.17
N SER A 51 6.33 -24.11 -8.97
CA SER A 51 7.24 -23.07 -8.50
C SER A 51 6.69 -21.70 -8.86
N LEU A 52 7.09 -20.68 -8.09
CA LEU A 52 6.81 -19.30 -8.44
C LEU A 52 7.73 -18.89 -9.60
N ALA A 53 7.14 -18.55 -10.74
CA ALA A 53 7.87 -18.16 -11.94
C ALA A 53 8.22 -16.66 -11.91
N ALA A 54 7.22 -15.84 -11.58
CA ALA A 54 7.33 -14.40 -11.58
C ALA A 54 6.28 -13.77 -10.64
N VAL A 55 6.62 -12.57 -10.16
CA VAL A 55 5.69 -11.68 -9.47
C VAL A 55 5.69 -10.36 -10.23
N GLU A 56 4.54 -10.01 -10.78
CA GLU A 56 4.38 -8.78 -11.57
C GLU A 56 3.44 -7.82 -10.83
N PRO A 57 3.81 -6.53 -10.70
CA PRO A 57 2.91 -5.52 -10.19
C PRO A 57 1.81 -5.23 -11.22
N GLY A 58 0.56 -5.35 -10.80
CA GLY A 58 -0.64 -4.94 -11.52
C GLY A 58 -1.08 -3.52 -11.17
N LYS A 59 -2.26 -3.13 -11.65
CA LYS A 59 -2.91 -1.86 -11.29
C LYS A 59 -3.50 -1.92 -9.89
N ASP A 60 -3.64 -0.76 -9.24
CA ASP A 60 -4.31 -0.62 -7.94
C ASP A 60 -3.75 -1.52 -6.83
N ALA A 61 -2.43 -1.60 -6.71
CA ALA A 61 -1.71 -2.43 -5.74
C ALA A 61 -1.97 -3.96 -5.88
N LEU A 62 -2.55 -4.41 -7.00
CA LEU A 62 -2.68 -5.82 -7.30
C LEU A 62 -1.29 -6.42 -7.62
N LEU A 63 -1.01 -7.61 -7.11
CA LEU A 63 0.17 -8.41 -7.40
C LEU A 63 -0.28 -9.66 -8.16
N ILE A 64 0.40 -9.95 -9.26
CA ILE A 64 0.13 -11.11 -10.10
C ILE A 64 1.27 -12.10 -9.89
N LEU A 65 0.98 -13.21 -9.21
CA LEU A 65 1.93 -14.29 -8.98
C LEU A 65 1.71 -15.35 -10.06
N ARG A 66 2.67 -15.49 -10.97
CA ARG A 66 2.64 -16.51 -12.00
C ARG A 66 3.29 -17.78 -11.47
N LEU A 67 2.53 -18.85 -11.42
CA LEU A 67 3.04 -20.18 -11.08
C LEU A 67 3.47 -20.90 -12.37
N ASP A 68 4.55 -21.65 -12.29
CA ASP A 68 5.09 -22.49 -13.36
C ASP A 68 5.30 -23.93 -12.87
N GLY A 69 5.36 -24.85 -13.83
CA GLY A 69 5.46 -26.28 -13.59
C GLY A 69 4.61 -27.12 -14.55
N PRO A 70 4.49 -28.43 -14.31
CA PRO A 70 3.80 -29.34 -15.20
C PRO A 70 2.33 -28.95 -15.41
N LEU A 71 1.92 -28.83 -16.69
CA LEU A 71 0.53 -28.56 -17.11
C LEU A 71 -0.46 -29.58 -16.51
N GLU A 72 -0.06 -30.86 -16.47
CA GLU A 72 -0.86 -31.96 -15.93
C GLU A 72 -1.20 -31.81 -14.44
N ARG A 73 -0.45 -30.97 -13.71
CA ARG A 73 -0.69 -30.66 -12.28
C ARG A 73 -1.39 -29.33 -12.05
N GLY A 74 -1.80 -28.65 -13.12
CA GLY A 74 -2.47 -27.34 -13.03
C GLY A 74 -1.56 -26.22 -12.53
N CYS A 75 -0.24 -26.35 -12.74
CA CYS A 75 0.73 -25.34 -12.30
C CYS A 75 0.67 -24.05 -13.10
N GLN A 76 0.18 -24.09 -14.36
CA GLN A 76 -0.03 -22.89 -15.18
C GLN A 76 -1.25 -22.10 -14.71
N GLN A 77 -1.06 -21.33 -13.65
CA GLN A 77 -2.06 -20.42 -13.12
C GLN A 77 -1.42 -19.12 -12.62
N ALA A 78 -2.17 -18.03 -12.74
CA ALA A 78 -1.84 -16.75 -12.15
C ALA A 78 -2.70 -16.52 -10.91
N VAL A 79 -2.08 -16.21 -9.78
CA VAL A 79 -2.78 -15.85 -8.53
C VAL A 79 -2.75 -14.34 -8.39
N LEU A 80 -3.91 -13.74 -8.20
CA LEU A 80 -4.05 -12.30 -7.98
C LEU A 80 -4.10 -12.07 -6.47
N VAL A 81 -3.19 -11.25 -5.95
CA VAL A 81 -3.11 -10.89 -4.54
C VAL A 81 -3.23 -9.37 -4.43
N ASP A 82 -4.08 -8.90 -3.54
CA ASP A 82 -4.15 -7.49 -3.19
C ASP A 82 -2.94 -7.15 -2.31
N GLY A 83 -2.04 -6.30 -2.81
CA GLY A 83 -0.80 -5.95 -2.13
C GLY A 83 -0.97 -5.08 -0.89
N GLY A 84 -2.14 -4.44 -0.71
CA GLY A 84 -2.45 -3.67 0.49
C GLY A 84 -2.94 -4.53 1.67
N SER A 85 -3.77 -5.54 1.38
CA SER A 85 -4.39 -6.40 2.39
C SER A 85 -3.79 -7.80 2.46
N GLY A 86 -2.96 -8.19 1.50
CA GLY A 86 -2.43 -9.55 1.38
C GLY A 86 -3.50 -10.58 1.04
N LYS A 87 -4.66 -10.18 0.51
CA LYS A 87 -5.74 -11.12 0.21
C LYS A 87 -5.63 -11.64 -1.21
N VAL A 88 -5.80 -12.95 -1.37
CA VAL A 88 -5.96 -13.55 -2.71
C VAL A 88 -7.31 -13.10 -3.28
N VAL A 89 -7.28 -12.25 -4.30
CA VAL A 89 -8.46 -11.71 -5.00
C VAL A 89 -9.02 -12.73 -5.98
N GLY A 90 -8.15 -13.53 -6.59
CA GLY A 90 -8.58 -14.50 -7.60
C GLY A 90 -7.48 -15.42 -8.09
N ARG A 91 -7.87 -16.42 -8.88
CA ARG A 91 -6.97 -17.33 -9.58
C ARG A 91 -7.42 -17.50 -11.02
N ILE A 92 -6.49 -17.32 -11.94
CA ILE A 92 -6.68 -17.53 -13.37
C ILE A 92 -5.95 -18.82 -13.73
N ARG A 93 -6.68 -19.84 -14.15
CA ARG A 93 -6.09 -21.09 -14.66
C ARG A 93 -6.05 -21.03 -16.18
N LEU A 94 -4.90 -21.36 -16.76
CA LEU A 94 -4.81 -21.55 -18.20
C LEU A 94 -5.24 -22.99 -18.49
N LYS A 95 -6.24 -23.15 -19.35
CA LYS A 95 -6.64 -24.45 -19.89
C LYS A 95 -5.98 -24.56 -21.26
N ALA A 96 -5.15 -25.57 -21.46
CA ALA A 96 -4.68 -25.92 -22.80
C ALA A 96 -5.88 -26.48 -23.57
N GLU A 97 -6.17 -25.88 -24.73
CA GLU A 97 -7.14 -26.38 -25.72
C GLU A 97 -6.51 -27.46 -26.60
#